data_AF-A0A1V6CG49-F1
#
_entry.id   AF-A0A1V6CG49-F1
#
_cell.length_a   1.000
_cell.length_b   1.000
_cell.length_c   1.000
_cell.angle_alpha   90.00
_cell.angle_beta   90.00
_cell.angle_gamma   90.00
#
_symmetry.space_group_name_H-M   'P 1'
#
loop_
_entity.id
_entity.type
_entity.pdbx_description
1 polymer ?
#
loop_
_entity_poly.entity_id
_entity_poly.type
_entity_poly.pdbx_seq_one_letter_code
_entity_poly.pdbx_strand_id
1 'polypeptide(L)'
;MGDEILEFAEAAGATDLKQLFDYSEFHGLFKRRNYFLLDKNTFLIIGISRSKIRPFFGLRKGIFELFNKLTEKTGTYYYIALASNKSGWVLPKTQIINQISKGLISYSAGQNSYKINDYNLKDQYGFTSMEGFRQRIGVAT
;
A
#
# COMPACT_ATOMS: atom_id res chain seq x y z
N MET A 1 -7.92 6.69 -12.93
CA MET A 1 -7.20 6.71 -11.62
C MET A 1 -7.37 5.39 -10.87
N GLY A 2 -8.57 4.78 -10.87
CA GLY A 2 -8.75 3.41 -10.38
C GLY A 2 -8.02 2.39 -11.26
N ASP A 3 -7.92 2.67 -12.56
CA ASP A 3 -7.33 1.77 -13.56
C ASP A 3 -5.86 1.50 -13.29
N GLU A 4 -5.06 2.52 -12.95
CA GLU A 4 -3.63 2.34 -12.65
C GLU A 4 -3.35 1.42 -11.46
N ILE A 5 -4.20 1.46 -10.42
CA ILE A 5 -4.06 0.59 -9.26
C ILE A 5 -4.36 -0.86 -9.66
N LEU A 6 -5.39 -1.06 -10.50
CA LEU A 6 -5.80 -2.39 -10.96
C LEU A 6 -4.79 -2.98 -11.94
N GLU A 7 -4.33 -2.19 -12.92
CA GLU A 7 -3.29 -2.56 -13.86
C GLU A 7 -2.01 -2.98 -13.13
N PHE A 8 -1.58 -2.20 -12.14
CA PHE A 8 -0.42 -2.57 -11.33
C PHE A 8 -0.67 -3.87 -10.55
N ALA A 9 -1.83 -4.01 -9.89
CA ALA A 9 -2.15 -5.19 -9.10
C ALA A 9 -2.20 -6.47 -9.97
N GLU A 10 -2.79 -6.38 -11.15
CA GLU A 10 -2.84 -7.46 -12.12
C GLU A 10 -1.44 -7.85 -12.59
N ALA A 11 -0.59 -6.89 -12.96
CA ALA A 11 0.79 -7.14 -13.37
C ALA A 11 1.66 -7.70 -12.22
N ALA A 12 1.35 -7.33 -10.97
CA ALA A 12 1.95 -7.92 -9.78
C ALA A 12 1.49 -9.38 -9.54
N GLY A 13 0.38 -9.80 -10.15
CA GLY A 13 -0.27 -11.10 -9.88
C GLY A 13 -1.07 -11.09 -8.58
N ALA A 14 -1.52 -9.93 -8.12
CA ALA A 14 -2.25 -9.77 -6.87
C ALA A 14 -3.77 -9.82 -7.09
N THR A 15 -4.46 -10.54 -6.22
CA THR A 15 -5.92 -10.70 -6.24
C THR A 15 -6.60 -9.61 -5.41
N ASP A 16 -7.66 -8.99 -5.93
CA ASP A 16 -8.43 -7.99 -5.19
C ASP A 16 -9.14 -8.65 -4.00
N LEU A 17 -8.91 -8.15 -2.78
CA LEU A 17 -9.54 -8.71 -1.58
C LEU A 17 -11.08 -8.65 -1.65
N LYS A 18 -11.66 -7.69 -2.40
CA LYS A 18 -13.12 -7.64 -2.61
C LYS A 18 -13.68 -8.86 -3.33
N GLN A 19 -12.87 -9.57 -4.11
CA GLN A 19 -13.30 -10.77 -4.83
C GLN A 19 -13.27 -12.02 -3.94
N LEU A 20 -12.64 -11.96 -2.77
CA LEU A 20 -12.43 -13.12 -1.89
C LEU A 20 -13.49 -13.27 -0.79
N PHE A 21 -14.31 -12.24 -0.55
CA PHE A 21 -15.30 -12.23 0.53
C PHE A 21 -16.65 -11.72 0.02
N ASP A 22 -17.73 -12.15 0.68
CA ASP A 22 -19.04 -11.54 0.47
C ASP A 22 -18.98 -10.08 0.97
N TYR A 23 -19.03 -9.15 0.02
CA TYR A 23 -18.73 -7.73 0.21
C TYR A 23 -19.73 -7.01 1.14
N SER A 24 -20.89 -7.62 1.38
CA SER A 24 -21.97 -7.07 2.19
C SER A 24 -21.52 -6.69 3.61
N GLU A 25 -20.64 -7.48 4.23
CA GLU A 25 -20.18 -7.25 5.61
C GLU A 25 -19.10 -6.15 5.73
N PHE A 26 -18.37 -5.85 4.65
CA PHE A 26 -17.19 -4.96 4.69
C PHE A 26 -17.31 -3.71 3.80
N HIS A 27 -18.52 -3.40 3.36
CA HIS A 27 -18.83 -2.32 2.43
C HIS A 27 -18.24 -0.96 2.84
N GLY A 28 -18.15 -0.70 4.15
CA GLY A 28 -17.59 0.53 4.71
C GLY A 28 -16.06 0.64 4.63
N LEU A 29 -15.35 -0.49 4.77
CA LEU A 29 -13.89 -0.54 4.88
C LEU A 29 -13.23 -0.59 3.50
N PHE A 30 -13.76 -1.42 2.60
CA PHE A 30 -13.21 -1.61 1.27
C PHE A 30 -14.03 -0.84 0.23
N LYS A 31 -14.27 0.46 0.40
CA LYS A 31 -14.99 1.25 -0.62
C LYS A 31 -14.20 1.33 -1.93
N ARG A 32 -12.87 1.47 -1.84
CA ARG A 32 -11.96 1.57 -3.00
C ARG A 32 -11.23 0.26 -3.25
N ARG A 33 -10.86 -0.01 -4.51
CA ARG A 33 -10.10 -1.21 -4.94
C ARG A 33 -8.61 -0.97 -4.74
N ASN A 34 -8.18 -0.98 -3.49
CA ASN A 34 -6.83 -0.56 -3.08
C ASN A 34 -6.12 -1.63 -2.23
N TYR A 35 -6.71 -2.82 -2.10
CA TYR A 35 -6.31 -3.82 -1.13
C TYR A 35 -6.29 -5.17 -1.82
N PHE A 36 -5.11 -5.79 -1.84
CA PHE A 36 -4.86 -6.97 -2.66
C PHE A 36 -4.10 -8.01 -1.85
N LEU A 37 -4.27 -9.26 -2.25
CA LEU A 37 -3.55 -10.42 -1.76
C LEU A 37 -2.57 -10.86 -2.86
N LEU A 38 -1.27 -10.80 -2.59
CA LEU A 38 -0.26 -11.24 -3.55
C LEU A 38 -0.05 -12.75 -3.49
N ASP A 39 0.04 -13.28 -2.27
CA ASP A 39 0.14 -14.70 -1.97
C ASP A 39 -0.65 -14.99 -0.68
N LYS A 40 -0.60 -16.22 -0.16
CA LYS A 40 -1.38 -16.61 1.03
C LYS A 40 -1.21 -15.69 2.26
N ASN A 41 -0.04 -15.08 2.43
CA ASN A 41 0.32 -14.33 3.64
C ASN A 41 0.87 -12.92 3.37
N THR A 42 0.88 -12.47 2.10
CA THR A 42 1.40 -11.17 1.69
C THR A 42 0.30 -10.28 1.15
N PHE A 43 0.04 -9.17 1.84
CA PHE A 43 -0.96 -8.18 1.43
C PHE A 43 -0.32 -6.95 0.79
N LEU A 44 -1.01 -6.35 -0.17
CA LEU A 44 -0.66 -5.08 -0.78
C LEU A 44 -1.74 -4.04 -0.49
N ILE A 45 -1.33 -2.91 0.06
CA ILE A 45 -2.16 -1.71 0.17
C ILE A 45 -1.64 -0.72 -0.85
N ILE A 46 -2.42 -0.45 -1.90
CA ILE A 46 -1.96 0.36 -3.03
C ILE A 46 -2.62 1.74 -2.97
N GLY A 47 -1.78 2.78 -3.00
CA GLY A 47 -2.18 4.18 -3.10
C GLY A 47 -1.57 4.82 -4.33
N ILE A 48 -2.32 5.67 -5.01
CA ILE A 48 -1.80 6.54 -6.07
C ILE A 48 -1.65 7.97 -5.54
N SER A 49 -0.65 8.69 -6.04
CA SER A 49 -0.40 10.06 -5.60
C SER A 49 -1.61 10.94 -5.89
N ARG A 50 -2.00 11.75 -4.90
CA ARG A 50 -3.07 12.75 -5.04
C ARG A 50 -2.58 14.03 -5.73
N SER A 51 -1.27 14.14 -5.97
CA SER A 51 -0.64 15.29 -6.61
C SER A 51 0.28 14.80 -7.73
N LYS A 52 0.18 15.48 -8.88
CA LYS A 52 1.03 15.22 -10.05
C LYS A 52 2.39 15.91 -9.95
N ILE A 53 2.55 16.85 -9.02
CA ILE A 53 3.75 17.69 -8.90
C ILE A 53 4.67 17.13 -7.81
N ARG A 54 4.10 16.78 -6.65
CA ARG A 54 4.84 16.20 -5.53
C ARG A 54 4.11 14.96 -5.02
N PRO A 55 4.80 13.82 -4.84
CA PRO A 55 4.18 12.60 -4.33
C PRO A 55 3.48 12.85 -2.99
N PHE A 56 2.17 12.58 -2.93
CA PHE A 56 1.40 12.73 -1.70
C PHE A 56 0.30 11.68 -1.60
N PHE A 57 0.34 10.93 -0.50
CA PHE A 57 -0.53 9.79 -0.27
C PHE A 57 -1.17 9.85 1.11
N GLY A 58 -2.26 9.12 1.26
CA GLY A 58 -2.94 8.98 2.55
C GLY A 58 -3.24 7.52 2.84
N LEU A 59 -2.76 7.03 3.98
CA LEU A 59 -3.09 5.72 4.52
C LEU A 59 -4.08 5.90 5.66
N ARG A 60 -5.33 5.41 5.49
CA ARG A 60 -6.37 5.53 6.52
C ARG A 60 -5.94 4.80 7.80
N LYS A 61 -6.16 5.41 8.96
CA LYS A 61 -5.78 4.82 10.26
C LYS A 61 -6.42 3.45 10.48
N GLY A 62 -7.73 3.34 10.27
CA GLY A 62 -8.45 2.07 10.46
C GLY A 62 -7.97 0.96 9.51
N ILE A 63 -7.50 1.29 8.31
CA ILE A 63 -6.90 0.32 7.39
C ILE A 63 -5.53 -0.12 7.91
N PHE A 64 -4.68 0.82 8.29
CA PHE A 64 -3.38 0.51 8.87
C PHE A 64 -3.52 -0.39 10.10
N GLU A 65 -4.46 -0.07 11.00
CA GLU A 65 -4.76 -0.88 12.19
C GLU A 65 -5.28 -2.27 11.82
N LEU A 66 -6.18 -2.37 10.84
CA LEU A 66 -6.70 -3.65 10.35
C LEU A 66 -5.57 -4.55 9.84
N PHE A 67 -4.74 -4.06 8.92
CA PHE A 67 -3.64 -4.86 8.35
C PHE A 67 -2.56 -5.20 9.38
N ASN A 68 -2.31 -4.33 10.36
CA ASN A 68 -1.44 -4.67 11.48
C ASN A 68 -1.97 -5.85 12.29
N LYS A 69 -3.28 -5.88 12.58
CA LYS A 69 -3.94 -7.00 13.27
C LYS A 69 -3.94 -8.28 12.43
N LEU A 70 -4.27 -8.17 11.13
CA LEU A 70 -4.28 -9.32 10.22
C LEU A 70 -2.90 -9.99 10.13
N THR A 71 -1.84 -9.20 10.19
CA THR A 71 -0.47 -9.70 10.09
C THR A 71 0.29 -9.65 11.42
N GLU A 72 -0.43 -9.68 12.54
CA GLU A 72 0.16 -9.63 13.89
C GLU A 72 0.91 -10.93 14.22
N LYS A 73 0.28 -12.08 13.91
CA LYS A 73 0.85 -13.41 14.20
C LYS A 73 1.67 -13.97 13.04
N THR A 74 1.19 -13.79 11.81
CA THR A 74 1.79 -14.37 10.59
C THR A 74 1.59 -13.45 9.39
N GLY A 75 2.52 -13.49 8.44
CA GLY A 75 2.42 -12.74 7.19
C GLY A 75 2.91 -11.30 7.28
N THR A 76 2.75 -10.56 6.18
CA THR A 76 3.23 -9.19 6.05
C THR A 76 2.34 -8.37 5.13
N TYR A 77 2.53 -7.06 5.14
CA TYR A 77 1.94 -6.19 4.14
C TYR A 77 2.93 -5.14 3.67
N TYR A 78 2.73 -4.70 2.43
CA TYR A 78 3.44 -3.59 1.82
C TYR A 78 2.47 -2.47 1.48
N TYR A 79 2.86 -1.22 1.76
CA TYR A 79 2.20 -0.06 1.19
C TYR A 79 2.90 0.33 -0.11
N ILE A 80 2.17 0.28 -1.22
CA ILE A 80 2.68 0.63 -2.54
C ILE A 80 2.22 2.04 -2.86
N ALA A 81 3.17 2.97 -2.88
CA ALA A 81 2.95 4.37 -3.20
C ALA A 81 3.24 4.59 -4.69
N LEU A 82 2.22 4.50 -5.54
CA LEU A 82 2.36 4.63 -6.99
C LEU A 82 2.50 6.09 -7.41
N ALA A 83 3.60 6.38 -8.12
CA ALA A 83 3.75 7.59 -8.93
C ALA A 83 3.10 7.40 -10.31
N SER A 84 3.08 6.17 -10.81
CA SER A 84 2.36 5.71 -12.01
C SER A 84 1.99 4.23 -11.86
N ASN A 85 1.29 3.65 -12.83
CA ASN A 85 1.02 2.21 -12.90
C ASN A 85 2.28 1.30 -12.98
N LYS A 86 3.48 1.84 -13.20
CA LYS A 86 4.74 1.05 -13.31
C LYS A 86 5.84 1.48 -12.37
N SER A 87 5.67 2.60 -11.66
CA SER A 87 6.72 3.17 -10.81
C SER A 87 6.17 3.72 -9.51
N GLY A 88 7.01 3.69 -8.49
CA GLY A 88 6.63 4.17 -7.17
C GLY A 88 7.60 3.66 -6.11
N TRP A 89 7.06 3.49 -4.90
CA TRP A 89 7.81 3.00 -3.75
C TRP A 89 7.09 1.85 -3.06
N VAL A 90 7.87 0.90 -2.55
CA VAL A 90 7.42 -0.22 -1.72
C VAL A 90 7.82 0.05 -0.28
N LEU A 91 6.86 0.37 0.58
CA LEU A 91 7.10 0.54 2.01
C LEU A 91 6.69 -0.72 2.77
N PRO A 92 7.63 -1.49 3.36
CA PRO A 92 7.30 -2.60 4.23
C PRO A 92 6.54 -2.14 5.48
N LYS A 93 5.69 -3.01 6.06
CA LYS A 93 5.03 -2.80 7.36
C LYS A 93 5.97 -2.21 8.41
N THR A 94 7.15 -2.81 8.58
CA THR A 94 8.15 -2.38 9.57
C THR A 94 8.63 -0.95 9.36
N GLN A 95 8.79 -0.55 8.09
CA GLN A 95 9.23 0.80 7.75
C GLN A 95 8.15 1.84 8.04
N ILE A 96 6.88 1.52 7.74
CA ILE A 96 5.75 2.40 8.04
C ILE A 96 5.64 2.62 9.55
N ILE A 97 5.69 1.53 10.34
CA ILE A 97 5.63 1.59 11.81
C ILE A 97 6.78 2.45 12.36
N ASN A 98 8.00 2.24 11.88
CA ASN A 98 9.19 2.98 12.31
C ASN A 98 9.09 4.48 11.98
N GLN A 99 8.60 4.83 10.79
CA GLN A 99 8.43 6.23 10.42
C GLN A 99 7.29 6.91 11.20
N ILE A 100 6.22 6.19 11.53
CA ILE A 100 5.17 6.70 12.41
C ILE A 100 5.70 6.91 13.83
N SER A 101 6.43 5.96 14.40
CA SER A 101 6.96 6.06 15.77
C SER A 101 7.99 7.20 15.93
N LYS A 102 8.73 7.48 14.87
CA LYS A 102 9.67 8.62 14.79
C LYS A 102 9.01 9.96 14.46
N GLY A 103 7.69 9.99 14.25
CA GLY A 103 6.95 11.21 13.88
C GLY A 103 7.21 11.69 12.45
N LEU A 104 7.88 10.90 11.60
CA LEU A 104 8.16 11.25 10.21
C LEU A 104 6.91 11.13 9.33
N ILE A 105 6.07 10.12 9.59
CA ILE A 105 4.72 10.02 9.03
C ILE A 105 3.75 10.65 10.04
N SER A 106 3.16 11.78 9.67
CA SER A 106 2.22 12.50 10.54
C SER A 106 0.79 11.98 10.39
N TYR A 107 0.04 12.02 11.48
CA TYR A 107 -1.40 11.70 11.49
C TYR A 107 -2.22 12.98 11.32
N SER A 108 -3.17 12.96 10.38
CA SER A 108 -4.16 14.02 10.20
C SER A 108 -5.51 13.57 10.76
N ALA A 109 -5.90 14.15 11.89
CA ALA A 109 -7.16 13.83 12.56
C ALA A 109 -8.38 14.13 11.67
N GLY A 110 -8.41 15.30 11.03
CA GLY A 110 -9.51 15.71 10.15
C GLY A 110 -9.71 14.79 8.93
N GLN A 111 -8.67 14.08 8.47
CA GLN A 111 -8.77 13.12 7.37
C GLN A 111 -8.70 11.65 7.83
N ASN A 112 -8.59 11.41 9.14
CA ASN A 112 -8.37 10.10 9.76
C ASN A 112 -7.33 9.24 9.00
N SER A 113 -6.18 9.85 8.69
CA SER A 113 -5.17 9.24 7.81
C SER A 113 -3.75 9.67 8.16
N TYR A 114 -2.81 8.74 8.03
CA TYR A 114 -1.38 8.98 8.00
C TYR A 114 -0.97 9.59 6.65
N LYS A 115 -0.11 10.61 6.68
CA LYS A 115 0.40 11.32 5.50
C LYS A 115 1.75 10.78 5.09
N ILE A 116 1.85 10.38 3.84
CA ILE A 116 3.09 9.88 3.24
C ILE A 116 3.42 10.80 2.07
N ASN A 117 4.63 11.34 2.05
CA ASN A 117 5.12 12.24 1.01
C ASN A 117 6.58 11.93 0.64
N ASP A 118 7.14 12.72 -0.26
CA ASP A 118 8.55 12.67 -0.69
C ASP A 118 9.56 12.53 0.46
N TYR A 119 9.40 13.23 1.59
CA TYR A 119 10.29 13.10 2.75
C TYR A 119 10.29 11.69 3.36
N ASN A 120 9.20 10.94 3.21
CA ASN A 120 9.06 9.58 3.71
C ASN A 120 9.58 8.53 2.70
N LEU A 121 9.60 8.89 1.42
CA LEU A 121 9.80 8.00 0.27
C LEU A 121 11.25 8.04 -0.19
N LYS A 122 12.10 7.26 0.47
CA LYS A 122 13.53 7.12 0.12
C LYS A 122 13.72 6.24 -1.12
N ASP A 123 14.74 6.56 -1.93
CA ASP A 123 15.07 5.85 -3.18
C ASP A 123 15.34 4.36 -3.00
N GLN A 124 15.84 3.93 -1.84
CA GLN A 124 16.05 2.51 -1.54
C GLN A 124 14.76 1.67 -1.58
N TYR A 125 13.60 2.32 -1.49
CA TYR A 125 12.28 1.69 -1.62
C TYR A 125 11.67 1.88 -3.00
N GLY A 126 12.33 2.64 -3.87
CA GLY A 126 11.86 2.95 -5.21
C GLY A 126 11.93 1.76 -6.16
N PHE A 127 11.00 1.73 -7.11
CA PHE A 127 11.00 0.87 -8.27
C PHE A 127 10.49 1.63 -9.51
N THR A 128 10.97 1.23 -10.69
CA THR A 128 10.58 1.81 -11.98
C THR A 128 10.05 0.77 -12.97
N SER A 129 9.99 -0.50 -12.55
CA SER A 129 9.47 -1.62 -13.33
C SER A 129 8.82 -2.66 -12.41
N MET A 130 8.01 -3.55 -12.98
CA MET A 130 7.42 -4.67 -12.25
C MET A 130 8.47 -5.65 -11.73
N GLU A 131 9.55 -5.87 -12.49
CA GLU A 131 10.70 -6.66 -12.02
C GLU A 131 11.36 -6.02 -10.80
N GLY A 132 11.62 -4.71 -10.86
CA GLY A 132 12.16 -3.96 -9.73
C GLY A 132 11.24 -4.02 -8.51
N PHE A 133 9.91 -3.92 -8.71
CA PHE A 133 8.94 -4.14 -7.64
C PHE A 133 9.09 -5.52 -6.99
N ARG A 134 9.14 -6.59 -7.80
CA ARG A 134 9.27 -7.98 -7.31
C ARG A 134 10.56 -8.19 -6.51
N GLN A 135 11.68 -7.61 -6.96
CA GLN A 135 12.93 -7.61 -6.21
C GLN A 135 12.78 -6.91 -4.84
N ARG A 136 12.04 -5.79 -4.75
CA ARG A 136 11.83 -5.06 -3.49
C ARG A 136 10.98 -5.82 -2.47
N ILE A 137 10.06 -6.66 -2.92
CA ILE A 137 9.22 -7.48 -2.03
C ILE A 137 9.82 -8.87 -1.75
N GLY A 138 11.04 -9.15 -2.23
CA GLY A 138 11.73 -10.42 -1.99
C GLY A 138 11.18 -11.59 -2.81
N VAL A 139 10.38 -11.30 -3.85
CA VAL A 139 9.92 -12.29 -4.83
C VAL A 139 10.95 -12.27 -5.96
N ALA A 140 12.09 -12.95 -5.76
CA ALA A 140 13.03 -13.18 -6.84
C ALA A 140 12.40 -14.14 -7.85
N THR A 141 12.36 -13.74 -9.12
CA THR A 141 12.09 -14.62 -10.28
C THR A 141 13.19 -15.66 -10.45
#